data_AF-A0A7S0ZFY7-F1
#
_entry.id   AF-A0A7S0ZFY7-F1
#
_cell.length_a   1.000
_cell.length_b   1.000
_cell.length_c   1.000
_cell.angle_alpha   90.00
_cell.angle_beta   90.00
_cell.angle_gamma   90.00
#
_symmetry.space_group_name_H-M   'P 1'
#
loop_
_entity.id
_entity.type
_entity.pdbx_description
1 polymer ?
#
loop_
_entity_poly.entity_id
_entity_poly.type
_entity_poly.pdbx_seq_one_letter_code
_entity_poly.pdbx_strand_id
1 'polypeptide(L)'
;GVELRYLQICSPEIQRASTLASEIAESTRTFNDNLGSLILGLGNASIDARESAPREVDIREVIEDLLEREMTEEAFSHALKSGDSSLVLEVCKRTPDVESFFSKETLSQNIVLHLIEVLASMLPTDSELCFLWLNEAILVLEPDDASITQDLSQVLNSLYHSIETLQKTSASASTSKQCKLLLRIVRSMQH
;
A
#
# COMPACT_ATOMS: atom_id res chain seq x y z
N GLY A 1 5.90 -58.71 2.19
CA GLY A 1 6.85 -58.21 3.21
C GLY A 1 7.58 -57.05 2.59
N VAL A 2 7.01 -55.86 2.78
CA VAL A 2 7.49 -54.59 2.25
C VAL A 2 8.09 -53.87 3.45
N GLU A 3 9.39 -53.58 3.43
CA GLU A 3 10.02 -52.42 4.07
C GLU A 3 11.55 -52.63 4.18
N LEU A 4 12.29 -51.53 4.05
CA LEU A 4 13.73 -51.38 4.34
C LEU A 4 14.75 -51.84 3.28
N ARG A 5 14.63 -51.32 2.06
CA ARG A 5 15.80 -51.10 1.17
C ARG A 5 15.81 -49.68 0.58
N TYR A 6 15.69 -48.67 1.43
CA TYR A 6 15.94 -47.28 1.06
C TYR A 6 16.76 -46.61 2.16
N LEU A 7 18.03 -47.01 2.28
CA LEU A 7 19.02 -46.26 3.04
C LEU A 7 20.30 -46.20 2.23
N GLN A 8 20.87 -44.99 2.22
CA GLN A 8 22.17 -44.60 1.64
C GLN A 8 22.22 -44.38 0.13
N ILE A 9 21.68 -43.25 -0.32
CA ILE A 9 22.43 -42.34 -1.20
C ILE A 9 22.09 -40.90 -0.79
N CYS A 10 22.66 -40.40 0.32
CA CYS A 10 22.74 -38.96 0.50
C CYS A 10 23.85 -38.46 -0.42
N SER A 11 23.47 -37.80 -1.51
CA SER A 11 24.42 -37.10 -2.37
C SER A 11 25.14 -36.01 -1.56
N PRO A 12 26.41 -35.70 -1.89
CA PRO A 12 27.17 -34.64 -1.20
C PRO A 12 26.52 -33.24 -1.31
N GLU A 13 25.56 -33.07 -2.23
CA GLU A 13 24.78 -31.85 -2.42
C GLU A 13 23.69 -31.68 -1.35
N ILE A 14 23.06 -32.76 -0.88
CA ILE A 14 22.05 -32.72 0.19
C ILE A 14 22.70 -32.37 1.53
N GLN A 15 23.92 -32.87 1.78
CA GLN A 15 24.67 -32.50 2.99
C GLN A 15 25.05 -31.02 2.99
N ARG A 16 25.43 -30.45 1.83
CA ARG A 16 25.71 -29.01 1.68
C ARG A 16 24.46 -28.14 1.85
N ALA A 17 23.32 -28.57 1.29
CA ALA A 17 22.05 -27.86 1.45
C ALA A 17 21.59 -27.84 2.92
N SER A 18 21.77 -28.95 3.65
CA SER A 18 21.46 -29.01 5.08
C SER A 18 22.39 -28.14 5.94
N THR A 19 23.66 -27.96 5.55
CA THR A 19 24.59 -27.08 6.30
C THR A 19 24.24 -25.62 6.08
N LEU A 20 23.97 -25.22 4.83
CA LEU A 20 23.52 -23.87 4.50
C LEU A 20 22.19 -23.51 5.16
N ALA A 21 21.24 -24.45 5.23
CA ALA A 21 19.97 -24.24 5.91
C ALA A 21 20.15 -24.02 7.43
N SER A 22 21.10 -24.72 8.06
CA SER A 22 21.39 -24.56 9.49
C SER A 22 22.08 -23.23 9.79
N GLU A 23 22.96 -22.76 8.89
CA GLU A 23 23.68 -21.50 9.02
C GLU A 23 22.75 -20.27 8.84
N ILE A 24 21.80 -20.37 7.90
CA ILE A 24 20.76 -19.35 7.71
C ILE A 24 19.81 -19.32 8.92
N ALA A 25 19.45 -20.47 9.50
CA ALA A 25 18.61 -20.55 10.68
C ALA A 25 19.28 -19.95 11.95
N GLU A 26 20.60 -20.12 12.11
CA GLU A 26 21.35 -19.47 13.20
C GLU A 26 21.50 -17.96 12.98
N SER A 27 21.72 -17.51 11.74
CA SER A 27 21.83 -16.08 11.42
C SER A 27 20.49 -15.34 11.61
N THR A 28 19.36 -15.98 11.35
CA THR A 28 18.03 -15.40 11.58
C THR A 28 17.64 -15.39 13.06
N ARG A 29 18.06 -16.41 13.82
CA ARG A 29 17.84 -16.46 15.27
C ARG A 29 18.60 -15.36 16.01
N THR A 30 19.88 -15.17 15.68
CA THR A 30 20.71 -14.10 16.27
C THR A 30 20.21 -12.70 15.93
N PHE A 31 19.71 -12.47 14.71
CA PHE A 31 19.07 -11.20 14.35
C PHE A 31 17.81 -10.92 15.18
N ASN A 32 16.95 -11.93 15.37
CA ASN A 32 15.73 -11.80 16.15
C ASN A 32 16.00 -11.62 17.66
N ASP A 33 17.01 -12.31 18.19
CA ASP A 33 17.43 -12.17 19.60
C ASP A 33 18.01 -10.77 19.89
N ASN A 34 18.72 -10.17 18.92
CA ASN A 34 19.21 -8.79 19.02
C ASN A 34 18.07 -7.77 18.96
N LEU A 35 17.02 -8.04 18.18
CA LEU A 35 15.83 -7.19 18.10
C LEU A 35 15.03 -7.24 19.41
N GLY A 36 14.92 -8.44 20.02
CA GLY A 36 14.35 -8.61 21.37
C GLY A 36 15.14 -7.90 22.47
N SER A 37 16.48 -7.93 22.40
CA SER A 37 17.34 -7.21 23.36
C SER A 37 17.26 -5.69 23.22
N LEU A 38 17.05 -5.16 22.00
CA LEU A 38 16.84 -3.73 21.77
C LEU A 38 15.50 -3.24 22.33
N ILE A 39 14.44 -4.06 22.21
CA ILE A 39 13.11 -3.72 22.72
C ILE A 39 13.05 -3.77 24.25
N LEU A 40 13.78 -4.69 24.90
CA LEU A 40 13.81 -4.80 26.36
C LEU A 40 14.86 -3.89 27.05
N GLY A 41 15.86 -3.41 26.32
CA GLY A 41 16.89 -2.49 26.84
C GLY A 41 16.41 -1.03 27.02
N LEU A 42 15.28 -0.65 26.42
CA LEU A 42 14.73 0.71 26.48
C LEU A 42 13.77 0.94 27.66
N GLY A 43 13.54 -0.07 28.51
CA GLY A 43 12.52 -0.02 29.56
C GLY A 43 12.94 0.64 30.89
N ASN A 44 14.23 0.90 31.15
CA ASN A 44 14.71 1.22 32.51
C ASN A 44 15.76 2.35 32.59
N ALA A 45 15.61 3.42 31.82
CA ALA A 45 16.29 4.68 32.13
C ALA A 45 15.25 5.67 32.68
N SER A 46 15.33 5.91 33.99
CA SER A 46 14.59 6.99 34.66
C SER A 46 14.92 8.32 33.99
N ILE A 47 13.99 8.86 33.20
CA ILE A 47 14.09 10.22 32.67
C ILE A 47 13.32 11.12 33.61
N ASP A 48 14.12 11.75 34.46
CA ASP A 48 13.76 12.92 35.26
C ASP A 48 13.16 14.00 34.35
N ALA A 49 12.12 14.65 34.85
CA ALA A 49 11.33 15.63 34.14
C ALA A 49 12.15 16.88 33.78
N ARG A 50 12.42 17.09 32.49
CA ARG A 50 12.44 18.40 31.83
C ARG A 50 12.62 18.29 30.31
N GLU A 51 11.51 18.48 29.61
CA GLU A 51 11.39 19.24 28.36
C GLU A 51 12.40 18.94 27.24
N SER A 52 12.09 17.93 26.43
CA SER A 52 11.93 18.06 24.98
C SER A 52 11.45 16.71 24.46
N ALA A 53 10.18 16.66 24.05
CA ALA A 53 9.64 15.52 23.33
C ALA A 53 10.57 15.18 22.15
N PRO A 54 10.74 13.89 21.79
CA PRO A 54 11.32 13.58 20.49
C PRO A 54 10.48 14.35 19.47
N ARG A 55 11.13 15.17 18.63
CA ARG A 55 10.45 15.82 17.51
C ARG A 55 9.88 14.68 16.67
N GLU A 56 8.61 14.35 16.86
CA GLU A 56 7.83 13.66 15.85
C GLU A 56 8.00 14.54 14.63
N VAL A 57 8.81 14.08 13.68
CA VAL A 57 8.89 14.74 12.38
C VAL A 57 7.48 14.59 11.85
N ASP A 58 6.72 15.68 11.87
CA ASP A 58 5.34 15.70 11.42
C ASP A 58 5.38 15.21 9.97
N ILE A 59 4.84 14.02 9.72
CA ILE A 59 4.82 13.42 8.37
C ILE A 59 4.16 14.40 7.39
N ARG A 60 3.25 15.23 7.90
CA ARG A 60 2.67 16.39 7.26
C ARG A 60 3.70 17.42 6.78
N GLU A 61 4.63 17.84 7.64
CA GLU A 61 5.67 18.82 7.29
C GLU A 61 6.61 18.27 6.20
N VAL A 62 6.90 16.96 6.24
CA VAL A 62 7.67 16.29 5.18
C VAL A 62 6.90 16.24 3.87
N ILE A 63 5.61 15.93 3.90
CA ILE A 63 4.75 15.93 2.70
C ILE A 63 4.64 17.35 2.14
N GLU A 64 4.53 18.37 2.99
CA GLU A 64 4.50 19.77 2.58
C GLU A 64 5.81 20.18 1.89
N ASP A 65 6.99 19.84 2.44
CA ASP A 65 8.29 20.10 1.77
C ASP A 65 8.39 19.36 0.42
N LEU A 66 7.94 18.12 0.35
CA LEU A 66 7.95 17.33 -0.90
C LEU A 66 7.02 17.94 -1.96
N LEU A 67 5.84 18.41 -1.56
CA LEU A 67 4.91 19.10 -2.45
C LEU A 67 5.46 20.45 -2.93
N GLU A 68 6.16 21.21 -2.08
CA GLU A 68 6.83 22.46 -2.47
C GLU A 68 7.97 22.22 -3.48
N ARG A 69 8.59 21.05 -3.42
CA ARG A 69 9.69 20.64 -4.31
C ARG A 69 9.20 19.94 -5.58
N GLU A 70 7.89 19.92 -5.82
CA GLU A 70 7.23 19.21 -6.93
C GLU A 70 7.50 17.68 -6.94
N MET A 71 7.99 17.13 -5.82
CA MET A 71 8.29 15.70 -5.63
C MET A 71 7.02 14.95 -5.22
N THR A 72 6.07 14.92 -6.16
CA THR A 72 4.70 14.50 -5.91
C THR A 72 4.58 12.98 -5.70
N GLU A 73 5.40 12.17 -6.39
CA GLU A 73 5.46 10.72 -6.19
C GLU A 73 5.90 10.35 -4.76
N GLU A 74 6.96 11.01 -4.26
CA GLU A 74 7.45 10.79 -2.91
C GLU A 74 6.42 11.25 -1.87
N ALA A 75 5.75 12.39 -2.11
CA ALA A 75 4.67 12.86 -1.25
C ALA A 75 3.54 11.82 -1.15
N PHE A 76 3.10 11.25 -2.28
CA PHE A 76 2.12 10.17 -2.29
C PHE A 76 2.62 8.91 -1.59
N SER A 77 3.86 8.52 -1.84
CA SER A 77 4.46 7.36 -1.17
C SER A 77 4.53 7.54 0.35
N HIS A 78 4.87 8.73 0.82
CA HIS A 78 4.88 9.06 2.26
C HIS A 78 3.47 9.12 2.85
N ALA A 79 2.51 9.69 2.13
CA ALA A 79 1.11 9.75 2.56
C ALA A 79 0.45 8.37 2.60
N LEU A 80 0.75 7.49 1.64
CA LEU A 80 0.24 6.11 1.63
C LEU A 80 0.90 5.28 2.73
N LYS A 81 2.22 5.45 2.97
CA LYS A 81 2.95 4.76 4.05
C LYS A 81 2.50 5.19 5.45
N SER A 82 2.05 6.43 5.62
CA SER A 82 1.52 6.89 6.91
C SER A 82 0.16 6.28 7.25
N GLY A 83 -0.56 5.75 6.24
CA GLY A 83 -1.88 5.15 6.41
C GLY A 83 -2.98 6.17 6.72
N ASP A 84 -2.69 7.47 6.61
CA ASP A 84 -3.68 8.53 6.84
C ASP A 84 -4.32 8.97 5.53
N SER A 85 -5.56 8.54 5.32
CA SER A 85 -6.38 8.91 4.17
C SER A 85 -6.55 10.44 4.03
N SER A 86 -6.51 11.17 5.15
CA SER A 86 -6.67 12.63 5.15
C SER A 86 -5.48 13.32 4.48
N LEU A 87 -4.27 12.80 4.70
CA LEU A 87 -3.05 13.31 4.05
C LEU A 87 -3.05 13.02 2.55
N VAL A 88 -3.49 11.82 2.15
CA VAL A 88 -3.65 11.48 0.73
C VAL A 88 -4.62 12.44 0.05
N LEU A 89 -5.75 12.78 0.70
CA LEU A 89 -6.70 13.76 0.16
C LEU A 89 -6.10 15.15 0.04
N GLU A 90 -5.27 15.58 0.99
CA GLU A 90 -4.59 16.88 0.91
C GLU A 90 -3.61 16.93 -0.25
N VAL A 91 -2.81 15.87 -0.47
CA VAL A 91 -1.92 15.74 -1.63
C VAL A 91 -2.75 15.78 -2.92
N CYS A 92 -3.88 15.06 -2.98
CA CYS A 92 -4.80 15.08 -4.11
C CYS A 92 -5.40 16.47 -4.37
N LYS A 93 -5.70 17.25 -3.32
CA LYS A 93 -6.24 18.62 -3.43
C LYS A 93 -5.18 19.64 -3.86
N ARG A 94 -3.92 19.41 -3.45
CA ARG A 94 -2.80 20.29 -3.76
C ARG A 94 -2.30 20.09 -5.18
N THR A 95 -2.55 18.92 -5.77
CA THR A 95 -2.20 18.60 -7.15
C THR A 95 -3.29 19.13 -8.10
N PRO A 96 -3.01 20.18 -8.89
CA PRO A 96 -4.04 20.91 -9.63
C PRO A 96 -4.54 20.20 -10.90
N ASP A 97 -3.79 19.23 -11.42
CA ASP A 97 -4.09 18.55 -12.68
C ASP A 97 -3.79 17.05 -12.58
N VAL A 98 -4.85 16.26 -12.41
CA VAL A 98 -4.78 14.80 -12.26
C VAL A 98 -4.29 14.15 -13.56
N GLU A 99 -4.78 14.59 -14.72
CA GLU A 99 -4.38 14.06 -16.02
C GLU A 99 -2.90 14.36 -16.28
N SER A 100 -2.44 15.58 -15.98
CA SER A 100 -1.02 15.93 -16.09
C SER A 100 -0.15 15.16 -15.10
N PHE A 101 -0.67 14.79 -13.93
CA PHE A 101 0.09 14.04 -12.93
C PHE A 101 0.34 12.61 -13.41
N PHE A 102 -0.71 11.88 -13.79
CA PHE A 102 -0.60 10.50 -14.28
C PHE A 102 0.13 10.39 -15.63
N SER A 103 0.18 11.46 -16.43
CA SER A 103 0.94 11.47 -17.70
C SER A 103 2.42 11.83 -17.55
N LYS A 104 2.80 12.56 -16.50
CA LYS A 104 4.20 12.94 -16.23
C LYS A 104 4.91 11.98 -15.31
N GLU A 105 4.22 11.48 -14.29
CA GLU A 105 4.79 10.64 -13.24
C GLU A 105 4.57 9.16 -13.56
N THR A 106 5.65 8.38 -13.55
CA THR A 106 5.57 6.93 -13.69
C THR A 106 5.34 6.28 -12.33
N LEU A 107 4.12 6.35 -11.82
CA LEU A 107 3.77 5.72 -10.55
C LEU A 107 3.88 4.20 -10.65
N SER A 108 4.44 3.55 -9.62
CA SER A 108 4.42 2.09 -9.55
C SER A 108 2.98 1.56 -9.45
N GLN A 109 2.71 0.41 -10.07
CA GLN A 109 1.39 -0.21 -10.03
C GLN A 109 0.89 -0.46 -8.59
N ASN A 110 1.79 -0.80 -7.68
CA ASN A 110 1.49 -0.92 -6.25
C ASN A 110 0.98 0.40 -5.63
N ILE A 111 1.60 1.53 -5.98
CA ILE A 111 1.18 2.85 -5.49
C ILE A 111 -0.20 3.20 -6.06
N VAL A 112 -0.42 2.95 -7.36
CA VAL A 112 -1.72 3.17 -8.02
C VAL A 112 -2.80 2.32 -7.37
N LEU A 113 -2.53 1.04 -7.08
CA LEU A 113 -3.49 0.15 -6.44
C LEU A 113 -3.86 0.61 -5.02
N HIS A 114 -2.87 0.97 -4.20
CA HIS A 114 -3.12 1.50 -2.85
C HIS A 114 -3.86 2.85 -2.89
N LEU A 115 -3.54 3.69 -3.87
CA LEU A 115 -4.25 4.94 -4.09
C LEU A 115 -5.73 4.68 -4.41
N ILE A 116 -6.04 3.71 -5.27
CA ILE A 116 -7.41 3.30 -5.57
C ILE A 116 -8.13 2.81 -4.31
N GLU A 117 -7.48 1.99 -3.48
CA GLU A 117 -8.05 1.48 -2.23
C GLU A 117 -8.38 2.62 -1.26
N VAL A 118 -7.44 3.53 -1.05
CA VAL A 118 -7.64 4.70 -0.18
C VAL A 118 -8.76 5.57 -0.74
N LEU A 119 -8.75 5.91 -2.03
CA LEU A 119 -9.81 6.71 -2.67
C LEU A 119 -11.18 6.03 -2.57
N ALA A 120 -11.25 4.71 -2.70
CA ALA A 120 -12.49 3.95 -2.51
C ALA A 120 -13.07 4.12 -1.10
N SER A 121 -12.20 4.15 -0.08
CA SER A 121 -12.61 4.40 1.31
C SER A 121 -13.09 5.84 1.55
N MET A 122 -12.63 6.77 0.72
CA MET A 122 -12.89 8.21 0.82
C MET A 122 -14.07 8.73 -0.01
N LEU A 123 -14.63 7.90 -0.88
CA LEU A 123 -15.86 8.20 -1.64
C LEU A 123 -16.99 8.86 -0.83
N PRO A 124 -17.32 8.47 0.41
CA PRO A 124 -18.37 9.13 1.19
C PRO A 124 -18.02 10.55 1.66
N THR A 125 -16.74 10.91 1.71
CA THR A 125 -16.26 12.20 2.22
C THR A 125 -16.19 13.24 1.11
N ASP A 126 -15.57 12.90 -0.02
CA ASP A 126 -15.32 13.84 -1.13
C ASP A 126 -15.46 13.13 -2.49
N SER A 127 -16.69 12.77 -2.83
CA SER A 127 -16.97 11.94 -4.00
C SER A 127 -16.48 12.53 -5.33
N GLU A 128 -16.55 13.85 -5.50
CA GLU A 128 -16.19 14.50 -6.77
C GLU A 128 -14.69 14.41 -7.05
N LEU A 129 -13.87 14.72 -6.05
CA LEU A 129 -12.41 14.58 -6.16
C LEU A 129 -12.02 13.11 -6.28
N CYS A 130 -12.60 12.23 -5.47
CA CYS A 130 -12.31 10.80 -5.55
C CYS A 130 -12.65 10.23 -6.94
N PHE A 131 -13.75 10.67 -7.57
CA PHE A 131 -14.09 10.22 -8.91
C PHE A 131 -13.11 10.71 -9.97
N LEU A 132 -12.65 11.96 -9.89
CA LEU A 132 -11.61 12.48 -10.78
C LEU A 132 -10.34 11.63 -10.71
N TRP A 133 -9.85 11.37 -9.50
CA TRP A 133 -8.64 10.58 -9.28
C TRP A 133 -8.82 9.10 -9.63
N LEU A 134 -9.96 8.49 -9.29
CA LEU A 134 -10.24 7.09 -9.62
C LEU A 134 -10.32 6.85 -11.12
N ASN A 135 -10.91 7.77 -11.90
CA ASN A 135 -10.99 7.61 -13.35
C ASN A 135 -9.59 7.53 -13.96
N GLU A 136 -8.68 8.44 -13.60
CA GLU A 136 -7.31 8.44 -14.11
C GLU A 136 -6.48 7.27 -13.57
N ALA A 137 -6.59 6.98 -12.26
CA ALA A 137 -5.87 5.86 -11.66
C ALA A 137 -6.24 4.51 -12.30
N ILE A 138 -7.51 4.30 -12.63
CA ILE A 138 -7.98 3.08 -13.30
C ILE A 138 -7.48 3.00 -14.75
N LEU A 139 -7.30 4.13 -15.45
CA LEU A 139 -6.76 4.14 -16.81
C LEU A 139 -5.28 3.75 -16.87
N VAL A 140 -4.52 4.04 -15.82
CA VAL A 140 -3.08 3.70 -15.69
C VAL A 140 -2.87 2.33 -15.05
N LEU A 141 -3.90 1.77 -14.43
CA LEU A 141 -3.83 0.46 -13.77
C LEU A 141 -3.67 -0.66 -14.81
N GLU A 142 -2.60 -1.44 -14.68
CA GLU A 142 -2.30 -2.58 -15.55
C GLU A 142 -2.65 -3.89 -14.84
N PRO A 143 -3.82 -4.51 -15.12
CA PRO A 143 -4.30 -5.67 -14.38
C PRO A 143 -3.43 -6.93 -14.54
N ASP A 144 -2.61 -7.00 -15.58
CA ASP A 144 -1.69 -8.10 -15.87
C ASP A 144 -0.33 -7.97 -15.14
N ASP A 145 -0.11 -6.88 -14.39
CA ASP A 145 1.15 -6.66 -13.68
C ASP A 145 1.30 -7.62 -12.49
N ALA A 146 2.38 -8.42 -12.52
CA ALA A 146 2.69 -9.44 -11.52
C ALA A 146 2.83 -8.90 -10.09
N SER A 147 3.12 -7.61 -9.92
CA SER A 147 3.27 -6.97 -8.61
C SER A 147 1.95 -6.73 -7.88
N ILE A 148 0.84 -6.59 -8.62
CA ILE A 148 -0.48 -6.28 -8.05
C ILE A 148 -1.51 -7.39 -8.22
N THR A 149 -1.28 -8.37 -9.10
CA THR A 149 -2.24 -9.44 -9.42
C THR A 149 -2.85 -10.16 -8.21
N GLN A 150 -2.07 -10.36 -7.14
CA GLN A 150 -2.54 -11.02 -5.91
C GLN A 150 -3.60 -10.19 -5.17
N ASP A 151 -3.40 -8.88 -5.06
CA ASP A 151 -4.23 -7.99 -4.24
C ASP A 151 -5.30 -7.25 -5.06
N LEU A 152 -5.12 -7.19 -6.39
CA LEU A 152 -5.98 -6.50 -7.34
C LEU A 152 -7.45 -6.92 -7.21
N SER A 153 -7.71 -8.23 -7.13
CA SER A 153 -9.08 -8.74 -7.02
C SER A 153 -9.78 -8.26 -5.75
N GLN A 154 -9.06 -8.19 -4.63
CA GLN A 154 -9.60 -7.72 -3.36
C GLN A 154 -9.88 -6.22 -3.41
N VAL A 155 -8.93 -5.43 -3.92
CA VAL A 155 -9.07 -3.97 -4.03
C VAL A 155 -10.22 -3.59 -4.97
N LEU A 156 -10.34 -4.24 -6.13
CA LEU A 156 -11.44 -4.00 -7.06
C LEU A 156 -12.81 -4.36 -6.46
N ASN A 157 -12.89 -5.44 -5.67
CA ASN A 157 -14.13 -5.80 -4.96
C ASN A 157 -14.50 -4.77 -3.89
N SER A 158 -13.52 -4.29 -3.11
CA SER A 158 -13.72 -3.22 -2.13
C SER A 158 -14.21 -1.94 -2.82
N LEU A 159 -13.57 -1.54 -3.93
CA LEU A 159 -13.98 -0.41 -4.74
C LEU A 159 -15.41 -0.57 -5.27
N TYR A 160 -15.76 -1.74 -5.79
CA TYR A 160 -17.11 -2.04 -6.26
C TYR A 160 -18.14 -1.83 -5.15
N HIS A 161 -17.91 -2.38 -3.95
CA HIS A 161 -18.82 -2.22 -2.82
C HIS A 161 -18.94 -0.78 -2.34
N SER A 162 -17.84 -0.02 -2.30
CA SER A 162 -17.87 1.40 -1.95
C SER A 162 -18.69 2.22 -2.95
N ILE A 163 -18.50 2.00 -4.25
CA ILE A 163 -19.28 2.68 -5.29
C ILE A 163 -20.76 2.27 -5.26
N GLU A 164 -21.06 1.00 -5.00
CA GLU A 164 -22.45 0.52 -4.89
C GLU A 164 -23.15 1.15 -3.68
N THR A 165 -22.45 1.26 -2.56
CA THR A 165 -22.96 1.92 -1.35
C THR A 165 -23.21 3.40 -1.61
N LEU A 166 -22.25 4.09 -2.25
CA LEU A 166 -22.41 5.50 -2.63
C LEU A 166 -23.58 5.69 -3.61
N GLN A 167 -23.77 4.78 -4.56
CA GLN A 167 -24.88 4.86 -5.51
C GLN A 167 -26.24 4.78 -4.81
N LYS A 168 -26.36 3.93 -3.78
CA LYS A 168 -27.58 3.76 -2.98
C LYS A 168 -27.89 4.99 -2.12
N THR A 169 -26.86 5.72 -1.67
CA THR A 169 -27.01 6.92 -0.84
C THR A 169 -27.06 8.22 -1.64
N SER A 170 -26.53 8.24 -2.87
CA SER A 170 -26.50 9.45 -3.70
C SER A 170 -27.88 9.82 -4.24
N ALA A 171 -28.29 11.07 -4.03
CA ALA A 171 -29.50 11.64 -4.62
C ALA A 171 -29.23 12.35 -5.96
N SER A 172 -27.96 12.59 -6.32
CA SER A 172 -27.57 13.35 -7.50
C SER A 172 -27.52 12.46 -8.75
N ALA A 173 -28.20 12.90 -9.82
CA ALA A 173 -28.23 12.17 -11.08
C ALA A 173 -26.85 12.10 -11.78
N SER A 174 -25.94 13.06 -11.51
CA SER A 174 -24.58 13.08 -12.06
C SER A 174 -23.70 11.99 -11.44
N THR A 175 -23.60 11.98 -10.11
CA THR A 175 -22.84 10.98 -9.35
C THR A 175 -23.35 9.57 -9.62
N SER A 176 -24.68 9.37 -9.67
CA SER A 176 -25.25 8.07 -10.01
C SER A 176 -24.82 7.57 -11.39
N LYS A 177 -24.66 8.45 -12.39
CA LYS A 177 -24.13 8.09 -13.73
C LYS A 177 -22.64 7.73 -13.66
N GLN A 178 -21.84 8.51 -12.95
CA GLN A 178 -20.40 8.25 -12.74
C GLN A 178 -20.19 6.90 -12.04
N CYS A 179 -20.95 6.62 -10.98
CA CYS A 179 -20.94 5.31 -10.30
C CYS A 179 -21.22 4.15 -11.28
N LYS A 180 -22.24 4.27 -12.14
CA LYS A 180 -22.59 3.22 -13.12
C LYS A 180 -21.47 2.98 -14.13
N LEU A 181 -20.82 4.06 -14.58
CA LEU A 181 -19.74 3.97 -15.54
C LEU A 181 -18.52 3.29 -14.92
N LEU A 182 -18.11 3.72 -13.73
CA LEU A 182 -16.98 3.11 -13.01
C LEU A 182 -17.26 1.65 -12.63
N LEU A 183 -18.46 1.33 -12.14
CA LEU A 183 -18.83 -0.07 -11.86
C LEU A 183 -18.71 -0.97 -13.10
N ARG A 184 -18.99 -0.44 -14.30
CA ARG A 184 -18.78 -1.19 -15.55
C ARG A 184 -17.30 -1.41 -15.84
N ILE A 185 -16.47 -0.38 -15.67
CA ILE A 185 -15.03 -0.48 -15.92
C ILE A 185 -14.39 -1.47 -14.94
N VAL A 186 -14.64 -1.30 -13.64
CA VAL A 186 -14.15 -2.21 -12.59
C VAL A 186 -14.56 -3.65 -12.89
N ARG A 187 -15.81 -3.88 -13.28
CA ARG A 187 -16.30 -5.21 -13.65
C ARG A 187 -15.65 -5.78 -14.91
N SER A 188 -15.25 -4.93 -15.86
CA SER A 188 -14.51 -5.38 -17.05
C SER A 188 -13.06 -5.74 -16.75
N MET A 189 -12.46 -5.19 -15.70
CA MET A 189 -11.09 -5.53 -15.27
C MET A 189 -11.03 -6.80 -14.42
N GLN A 190 -12.15 -7.21 -13.83
CA GLN A 190 -12.26 -8.46 -13.06
C GLN A 190 -12.47 -9.70 -13.93
N HIS A 191 -12.62 -9.54 -15.25
CA HIS A 191 -13.06 -10.57 -16.19
C HIS A 191 -11.99 -10.88 -17.24
#